data_AF-A0A812N5X3-F1
#
_entry.id   AF-A0A812N5X3-F1
#
_cell.length_a   1.000
_cell.length_b   1.000
_cell.length_c   1.000
_cell.angle_alpha   90.00
_cell.angle_beta   90.00
_cell.angle_gamma   90.00
#
_symmetry.space_group_name_H-M   'P 1'
#
loop_
_entity.id
_entity.type
_entity.pdbx_description
1 polymer ?
#
loop_
_entity_poly.entity_id
_entity_poly.type
_entity_poly.pdbx_seq_one_letter_code
_entity_poly.pdbx_strand_id
1 'polypeptide(L)'
;MSAAGLRRMSLTFLLSLFALGLAQEAPTDAEAAVPAPPPPAPVPPVVVPAGTPELTGDELVALHRNQYLQALAAAGHNAKRGAWLYGDYINEVDGVKDPLTCAQKCTADAKCYHWNFHVERQRCDLKAPNGGVNEDIGDWITGDVPRAPPAASDL
;
A
#
# COMPACT_ATOMS: atom_id res chain seq x y z
N MET A 1 39.21 0.07 -35.92
CA MET A 1 37.73 0.05 -35.87
C MET A 1 37.31 1.02 -34.77
N SER A 2 36.44 1.97 -35.14
CA SER A 2 36.08 3.21 -34.44
C SER A 2 35.43 3.05 -33.07
N ALA A 3 35.58 4.05 -32.20
CA ALA A 3 34.44 4.81 -31.65
C ALA A 3 34.93 6.04 -30.84
N ALA A 4 34.83 7.22 -31.45
CA ALA A 4 34.80 8.50 -30.74
C ALA A 4 33.36 9.02 -30.83
N GLY A 5 32.72 9.27 -29.68
CA GLY A 5 31.33 9.71 -29.60
C GLY A 5 31.17 10.79 -28.54
N LEU A 6 31.57 12.02 -28.87
CA LEU A 6 31.37 13.20 -28.04
C LEU A 6 29.97 13.76 -28.30
N ARG A 7 29.03 13.60 -27.35
CA ARG A 7 27.71 14.25 -27.43
C ARG A 7 27.71 15.54 -26.62
N ARG A 8 27.72 16.67 -27.34
CA ARG A 8 27.27 17.99 -26.85
C ARG A 8 25.86 18.22 -27.39
N MET A 9 24.88 18.44 -26.51
CA MET A 9 23.59 19.07 -26.83
C MET A 9 23.05 19.61 -25.50
N SER A 10 23.31 20.87 -25.19
CA SER A 10 22.58 22.09 -25.56
C SER A 10 21.42 22.36 -24.61
N LEU A 11 21.53 23.53 -23.98
CA LEU A 11 20.81 24.04 -22.83
C LEU A 11 19.84 25.12 -23.33
N THR A 12 18.52 24.96 -23.13
CA THR A 12 17.53 26.05 -23.11
C THR A 12 16.18 25.51 -22.63
N PHE A 13 15.77 25.79 -21.38
CA PHE A 13 14.92 26.92 -20.96
C PHE A 13 13.50 26.84 -21.53
N LEU A 14 12.51 26.58 -20.67
CA LEU A 14 11.16 27.16 -20.75
C LEU A 14 10.53 27.08 -19.35
N LEU A 15 10.59 28.23 -18.68
CA LEU A 15 9.99 28.54 -17.39
C LEU A 15 8.50 28.83 -17.65
N SER A 16 7.59 27.90 -17.36
CA SER A 16 6.15 28.14 -17.45
C SER A 16 5.62 28.63 -16.11
N LEU A 17 5.43 29.94 -15.98
CA LEU A 17 4.56 30.56 -14.99
C LEU A 17 3.11 30.15 -15.28
N PHE A 18 2.50 29.35 -14.42
CA PHE A 18 1.05 29.24 -14.36
C PHE A 18 0.51 30.18 -13.28
N ALA A 19 -0.30 31.12 -13.74
CA ALA A 19 -0.90 32.19 -12.96
C ALA A 19 -1.85 31.65 -11.88
N LEU A 20 -1.80 32.28 -10.70
CA LEU A 20 -2.84 32.23 -9.68
C LEU A 20 -4.17 32.71 -10.29
N GLY A 21 -5.15 31.81 -10.38
CA GLY A 21 -6.54 32.15 -10.60
C GLY A 21 -7.29 32.12 -9.28
N LEU A 22 -7.44 33.28 -8.63
CA LEU A 22 -8.49 33.52 -7.64
C LEU A 22 -9.77 33.83 -8.42
N ALA A 23 -10.73 32.91 -8.39
CA ALA A 23 -12.10 33.18 -8.82
C ALA A 23 -13.02 32.99 -7.61
N GLN A 24 -13.54 34.12 -7.13
CA GLN A 24 -14.60 34.26 -6.14
C GLN A 24 -15.82 34.77 -6.89
N GLU A 25 -16.97 34.11 -6.75
CA GLU A 25 -18.35 34.55 -7.06
C GLU A 25 -19.25 33.29 -6.89
N ALA A 26 -20.44 33.25 -6.29
CA ALA A 26 -21.25 34.05 -5.38
C ALA A 26 -22.40 33.09 -4.92
N PRO A 27 -23.11 33.31 -3.79
CA PRO A 27 -24.27 32.51 -3.44
C PRO A 27 -25.57 33.12 -4.00
N THR A 28 -26.18 32.40 -4.94
CA THR A 28 -27.54 32.54 -5.49
C THR A 28 -28.00 31.10 -5.71
N ASP A 29 -29.20 30.64 -5.37
CA ASP A 29 -30.50 31.29 -5.34
C ASP A 29 -31.42 30.48 -4.39
N ALA A 30 -32.55 31.07 -4.01
CA ALA A 30 -33.55 30.49 -3.12
C ALA A 30 -34.22 29.25 -3.75
N GLU A 31 -34.01 28.08 -3.15
CA GLU A 31 -34.73 26.86 -3.48
C GLU A 31 -36.15 26.92 -2.92
N ALA A 32 -37.12 27.02 -3.83
CA ALA A 32 -38.54 26.91 -3.52
C ALA A 32 -38.84 25.54 -2.89
N ALA A 33 -39.36 25.54 -1.66
CA ALA A 33 -39.71 24.33 -0.94
C ALA A 33 -40.81 23.55 -1.67
N VAL A 34 -40.43 22.42 -2.27
CA VAL A 34 -41.38 21.40 -2.75
C VAL A 34 -42.07 20.80 -1.52
N PRO A 35 -43.41 20.65 -1.50
CA PRO A 35 -44.10 19.99 -0.40
C PRO A 35 -43.56 18.57 -0.23
N ALA A 36 -43.16 18.23 1.00
CA ALA A 36 -42.61 16.93 1.33
C ALA A 36 -43.61 15.81 0.97
N PRO A 37 -43.15 14.71 0.35
CA PRO A 37 -44.00 13.54 0.14
C PRO A 37 -44.47 13.00 1.50
N PRO A 38 -45.68 12.41 1.57
CA PRO A 38 -46.17 11.80 2.80
C PRO A 38 -45.17 10.75 3.29
N PRO A 39 -45.00 10.58 4.62
CA PRO A 39 -44.07 9.62 5.16
C PRO A 39 -44.41 8.21 4.63
N PRO A 40 -43.42 7.44 4.15
CA PRO A 40 -43.64 6.07 3.73
C PRO A 40 -44.23 5.28 4.90
N ALA A 41 -45.20 4.41 4.61
CA ALA A 41 -45.80 3.54 5.60
C ALA A 41 -44.69 2.79 6.38
N PRO A 42 -44.86 2.56 7.70
CA PRO A 42 -43.89 1.82 8.48
C PRO A 42 -43.68 0.45 7.85
N VAL A 43 -42.49 0.23 7.29
CA VAL A 43 -42.11 -1.04 6.71
C VAL A 43 -42.14 -2.06 7.86
N PRO A 44 -42.86 -3.19 7.73
CA PRO A 44 -42.85 -4.22 8.77
C PRO A 44 -41.40 -4.65 9.03
N PRO A 45 -41.03 -4.98 10.29
CA PRO A 45 -39.68 -5.39 10.62
C PRO A 45 -39.31 -6.61 9.78
N VAL A 46 -38.36 -6.42 8.87
CA VAL A 46 -37.74 -7.52 8.12
C VAL A 46 -37.03 -8.38 9.16
N VAL A 47 -37.59 -9.55 9.43
CA VAL A 47 -36.94 -10.57 10.26
C VAL A 47 -35.76 -11.08 9.46
N VAL A 48 -34.58 -10.52 9.69
CA VAL A 48 -33.34 -11.03 9.10
C VAL A 48 -33.11 -12.41 9.72
N PRO A 49 -33.14 -13.51 8.96
CA PRO A 49 -32.83 -14.82 9.50
C PRO A 49 -31.40 -14.77 10.04
N ALA A 50 -31.16 -15.42 11.19
CA ALA A 50 -29.84 -15.56 11.78
C ALA A 50 -28.91 -16.30 10.80
N GLY A 51 -28.27 -15.53 9.92
CA GLY A 51 -27.27 -15.99 8.97
C GLY A 51 -25.96 -16.28 9.67
N THR A 52 -25.11 -17.05 9.00
CA THR A 52 -23.72 -17.33 9.39
C THR A 52 -23.03 -16.09 9.95
N PRO A 53 -22.26 -16.19 11.05
CA PRO A 53 -21.52 -15.06 11.58
C PRO A 53 -20.64 -14.46 10.48
N GLU A 54 -20.85 -13.18 10.18
CA GLU A 54 -19.95 -12.42 9.33
C GLU A 54 -18.65 -12.20 10.12
N LEU A 55 -17.51 -12.62 9.56
CA LEU A 55 -16.21 -12.36 10.17
C LEU A 55 -15.94 -10.86 10.10
N THR A 56 -15.60 -10.24 11.22
CA THR A 56 -15.33 -8.79 11.29
C THR A 56 -14.01 -8.50 12.00
N GLY A 57 -13.47 -7.30 11.76
CA GLY A 57 -12.26 -6.81 12.43
C GLY A 57 -11.08 -7.77 12.33
N ASP A 58 -10.53 -8.14 13.49
CA ASP A 58 -9.31 -8.95 13.61
C ASP A 58 -9.43 -10.33 12.98
N GLU A 59 -10.62 -10.94 13.00
CA GLU A 59 -10.84 -12.27 12.41
C GLU A 59 -10.73 -12.22 10.88
N LEU A 60 -11.26 -11.16 10.27
CA LEU A 60 -11.18 -10.93 8.83
C LEU A 60 -9.73 -10.62 8.40
N VAL A 61 -9.02 -9.81 9.19
CA VAL A 61 -7.59 -9.52 8.95
C VAL A 61 -6.77 -10.81 9.05
N ALA A 62 -7.04 -11.66 10.05
CA ALA A 62 -6.36 -12.94 10.21
C ALA A 62 -6.64 -13.89 9.03
N LEU A 63 -7.88 -13.94 8.55
CA LEU A 63 -8.25 -14.71 7.37
C LEU A 63 -7.46 -14.28 6.12
N HIS A 64 -7.49 -12.98 5.80
CA HIS A 64 -6.77 -12.44 4.64
C HIS A 64 -5.25 -12.65 4.75
N ARG A 65 -4.67 -12.43 5.94
CA ARG A 65 -3.25 -12.70 6.18
C ARG A 65 -2.89 -14.15 5.86
N ASN A 66 -3.69 -15.09 6.35
CA ASN A 66 -3.44 -16.51 6.14
C ASN A 66 -3.55 -16.91 4.67
N GLN A 67 -4.52 -16.33 3.93
CA GLN A 67 -4.64 -16.53 2.49
C GLN A 67 -3.41 -16.00 1.73
N TYR A 68 -2.93 -14.81 2.09
CA TYR A 68 -1.72 -14.25 1.50
C TYR A 68 -0.47 -15.09 1.78
N LEU A 69 -0.31 -15.58 3.02
CA LEU A 69 0.81 -16.47 3.37
C LEU A 69 0.80 -17.77 2.55
N GLN A 70 -0.38 -18.36 2.31
CA GLN A 70 -0.52 -19.52 1.44
C GLN A 70 -0.12 -19.19 -0.01
N ALA A 71 -0.56 -18.05 -0.54
CA ALA A 71 -0.21 -17.61 -1.89
C ALA A 71 1.30 -17.36 -2.05
N LEU A 72 1.93 -16.74 -1.06
CA LEU A 72 3.39 -16.52 -1.01
C LEU A 72 4.16 -17.84 -0.97
N ALA A 73 3.74 -18.78 -0.12
CA ALA A 73 4.35 -20.10 -0.04
C ALA A 73 4.23 -20.86 -1.37
N ALA A 74 3.06 -20.81 -2.02
CA ALA A 74 2.85 -21.41 -3.33
C ALA A 74 3.72 -20.78 -4.43
N ALA A 75 4.06 -19.50 -4.29
CA ALA A 75 4.97 -18.77 -5.17
C ALA A 75 6.45 -18.92 -4.78
N GLY A 76 6.79 -19.70 -3.75
CA GLY A 76 8.17 -19.93 -3.31
C GLY A 76 8.78 -18.80 -2.48
N HIS A 77 7.96 -17.89 -1.95
CA HIS A 77 8.42 -16.83 -1.05
C HIS A 77 8.37 -17.27 0.41
N ASN A 78 9.48 -17.12 1.13
CA ASN A 78 9.53 -17.29 2.58
C ASN A 78 8.96 -16.04 3.25
N ALA A 79 7.73 -16.12 3.71
CA ALA A 79 7.04 -15.05 4.42
C ALA A 79 6.40 -15.58 5.70
N LYS A 80 6.22 -14.69 6.67
CA LYS A 80 5.64 -15.01 7.96
C LYS A 80 4.82 -13.84 8.50
N ARG A 81 4.02 -14.12 9.54
CA ARG A 81 3.35 -13.08 10.33
C ARG A 81 4.41 -12.22 11.01
N GLY A 82 4.13 -10.91 11.09
CA GLY A 82 4.95 -9.95 11.80
C GLY A 82 5.41 -8.82 10.91
N ALA A 83 6.28 -7.97 11.46
CA ALA A 83 6.89 -6.86 10.75
C ALA A 83 8.38 -6.77 11.09
N TRP A 84 9.21 -6.51 10.08
CA TRP A 84 10.57 -6.05 10.29
C TRP A 84 10.53 -4.61 10.84
N LEU A 85 11.06 -4.42 12.04
CA LEU A 85 11.11 -3.14 12.73
C LEU A 85 12.48 -2.49 12.52
N TYR A 86 12.47 -1.15 12.46
CA TYR A 86 13.61 -0.33 12.08
C TYR A 86 14.07 -0.63 10.64
N GLY A 87 15.14 0.02 10.18
CA GLY A 87 15.65 -0.15 8.82
C GLY A 87 14.69 0.37 7.74
N ASP A 88 13.91 1.41 8.03
CA ASP A 88 13.01 2.02 7.04
C ASP A 88 13.80 2.50 5.82
N TYR A 89 13.39 2.04 4.63
CA TYR A 89 14.00 2.46 3.38
C TYR A 89 12.97 3.13 2.46
N ILE A 90 11.91 2.42 2.09
CA ILE A 90 10.77 2.99 1.36
C ILE A 90 9.52 2.57 2.10
N ASN A 91 8.76 3.55 2.58
CA ASN A 91 7.46 3.31 3.16
C ASN A 91 6.38 3.54 2.10
N GLU A 92 5.38 2.67 2.07
CA GLU A 92 4.20 2.79 1.21
C GLU A 92 4.54 2.87 -0.29
N VAL A 93 5.03 1.76 -0.83
CA VAL A 93 5.31 1.63 -2.27
C VAL A 93 4.02 1.80 -3.07
N ASP A 94 4.00 2.82 -3.93
CA ASP A 94 2.85 3.18 -4.75
C ASP A 94 2.34 2.01 -5.60
N GLY A 95 1.00 1.87 -5.62
CA GLY A 95 0.31 0.88 -6.46
C GLY A 95 0.45 -0.58 -6.02
N VAL A 96 1.10 -0.86 -4.89
CA VAL A 96 1.22 -2.23 -4.35
C VAL A 96 0.07 -2.52 -3.40
N LYS A 97 -0.76 -3.51 -3.75
CA LYS A 97 -1.98 -3.88 -2.98
C LYS A 97 -2.00 -5.32 -2.48
N ASP A 98 -0.93 -6.05 -2.71
CA ASP A 98 -0.76 -7.43 -2.27
C ASP A 98 0.71 -7.71 -1.87
N PRO A 99 0.95 -8.66 -0.97
CA PRO A 99 2.28 -8.92 -0.45
C PRO A 99 3.19 -9.65 -1.45
N LEU A 100 2.65 -10.36 -2.44
CA LEU A 100 3.47 -11.02 -3.46
C LEU A 100 4.15 -9.95 -4.34
N THR A 101 3.39 -8.96 -4.80
CA THR A 101 3.95 -7.79 -5.50
C THR A 101 4.93 -7.03 -4.60
N CYS A 102 4.65 -6.90 -3.30
CA CYS A 102 5.59 -6.27 -2.36
C CYS A 102 6.93 -7.01 -2.28
N ALA A 103 6.90 -8.35 -2.14
CA ALA A 103 8.10 -9.19 -2.14
C ALA A 103 8.89 -9.08 -3.45
N GLN A 104 8.19 -9.03 -4.60
CA GLN A 104 8.80 -8.85 -5.92
C GLN A 104 9.46 -7.48 -6.05
N LYS A 105 8.83 -6.41 -5.56
CA LYS A 105 9.41 -5.06 -5.53
C LYS A 105 10.69 -5.03 -4.70
N CYS A 106 10.67 -5.65 -3.52
CA CYS A 106 11.88 -5.77 -2.69
C CYS A 106 12.98 -6.57 -3.39
N THR A 107 12.61 -7.65 -4.09
CA THR A 107 13.56 -8.48 -4.84
C THR A 107 14.24 -7.70 -5.97
N ALA A 108 13.47 -6.85 -6.65
CA ALA A 108 13.99 -6.01 -7.73
C ALA A 108 14.84 -4.82 -7.25
N ASP A 109 14.69 -4.40 -5.99
CA ASP A 109 15.46 -3.29 -5.42
C ASP A 109 16.76 -3.80 -4.77
N ALA A 110 17.91 -3.28 -5.21
CA ALA A 110 19.22 -3.66 -4.69
C ALA A 110 19.41 -3.30 -3.20
N LYS A 111 18.70 -2.29 -2.69
CA LYS A 111 18.81 -1.78 -1.32
C LYS A 111 17.79 -2.40 -0.36
N CYS A 112 16.82 -3.16 -0.88
CA CYS A 112 15.81 -3.82 -0.06
C CYS A 112 16.27 -5.23 0.35
N TYR A 113 16.22 -5.51 1.64
CA TYR A 113 16.61 -6.79 2.24
C TYR A 113 15.43 -7.50 2.89
N HIS A 114 14.51 -6.72 3.46
CA HIS A 114 13.28 -7.21 4.06
C HIS A 114 12.11 -6.38 3.53
N TRP A 115 10.91 -6.94 3.59
CA TRP A 115 9.70 -6.22 3.22
C TRP A 115 8.60 -6.51 4.24
N ASN A 116 7.70 -5.56 4.38
CA ASN A 116 6.51 -5.66 5.20
C ASN A 116 5.28 -5.34 4.36
N PHE A 117 4.20 -6.05 4.60
CA PHE A 117 2.90 -5.78 4.01
C PHE A 117 1.83 -5.71 5.09
N HIS A 118 1.18 -4.56 5.22
CA HIS A 118 0.06 -4.37 6.13
C HIS A 118 -1.22 -4.86 5.44
N VAL A 119 -1.87 -5.86 6.04
CA VAL A 119 -2.98 -6.59 5.42
C VAL A 119 -4.22 -5.71 5.25
N GLU A 120 -4.60 -4.98 6.30
CA GLU A 120 -5.79 -4.11 6.28
C GLU A 120 -5.60 -2.87 5.40
N ARG A 121 -4.46 -2.17 5.54
CA ARG A 121 -4.19 -0.94 4.79
C ARG A 121 -3.70 -1.18 3.37
N GLN A 122 -3.40 -2.43 3.02
CA GLN A 122 -2.78 -2.81 1.75
C GLN A 122 -1.56 -1.92 1.44
N ARG A 123 -0.65 -1.83 2.41
CA ARG A 123 0.55 -0.99 2.35
C ARG A 123 1.79 -1.86 2.32
N CYS A 124 2.71 -1.54 1.42
CA CYS A 124 4.01 -2.22 1.28
C CYS A 124 5.14 -1.32 1.77
N ASP A 125 5.97 -1.81 2.69
CA ASP A 125 7.18 -1.14 3.15
C ASP A 125 8.40 -1.98 2.83
N LEU A 126 9.42 -1.36 2.24
CA LEU A 126 10.72 -1.94 1.95
C LEU A 126 11.71 -1.54 3.03
N LYS A 127 12.56 -2.50 3.43
CA LYS A 127 13.47 -2.35 4.56
C LYS A 127 14.90 -2.62 4.14
N ALA A 128 15.78 -1.79 4.66
CA ALA A 128 17.22 -1.92 4.60
C ALA A 128 17.68 -3.12 5.48
N PRO A 129 18.95 -3.56 5.41
CA PRO A 129 19.44 -4.80 6.03
C PRO A 129 19.48 -4.79 7.57
N ASN A 130 19.34 -3.61 8.20
CA ASN A 130 19.38 -3.46 9.65
C ASN A 130 17.99 -3.62 10.28
N GLY A 131 17.94 -3.78 11.60
CA GLY A 131 16.69 -3.93 12.35
C GLY A 131 16.45 -5.37 12.81
N GLY A 132 15.19 -5.70 13.08
CA GLY A 132 14.79 -7.01 13.57
C GLY A 132 13.31 -7.29 13.41
N VAL A 133 12.93 -8.56 13.29
CA VAL A 133 11.53 -8.98 13.21
C VAL A 133 10.83 -8.86 14.57
N ASN A 134 9.59 -8.40 14.53
CA ASN A 134 8.60 -8.60 15.58
C ASN A 134 7.45 -9.45 15.03
N GLU A 135 7.30 -10.67 15.55
CA GLU A 135 6.31 -11.65 15.09
C GLU A 135 4.93 -11.47 15.77
N ASP A 136 4.85 -10.66 16.82
CA ASP A 136 3.63 -10.45 17.59
C ASP A 136 2.65 -9.50 16.89
N ILE A 137 3.11 -8.75 15.90
CA ILE A 137 2.30 -7.80 15.12
C ILE A 137 1.40 -8.58 14.13
N GLY A 138 0.11 -8.64 14.43
CA GLY A 138 -0.85 -9.54 13.79
C GLY A 138 -1.38 -9.11 12.42
N ASP A 139 -1.38 -7.81 12.15
CA ASP A 139 -1.91 -7.17 10.95
C ASP A 139 -0.89 -7.06 9.80
N TRP A 140 0.31 -7.60 10.00
CA TRP A 140 1.41 -7.55 9.04
C TRP A 140 1.89 -8.93 8.60
N ILE A 141 2.41 -8.95 7.37
CA ILE A 141 3.20 -10.03 6.79
C ILE A 141 4.59 -9.47 6.51
N THR A 142 5.63 -10.24 6.77
CA THR A 142 7.00 -9.86 6.48
C THR A 142 7.77 -11.00 5.84
N GLY A 143 8.85 -10.67 5.14
CA GLY A 143 9.73 -11.65 4.52
C GLY A 143 11.08 -11.07 4.16
N ASP A 144 11.99 -11.98 3.83
CA ASP A 144 13.36 -11.67 3.46
C ASP A 144 13.58 -11.90 1.96
N VAL A 145 14.48 -11.13 1.36
CA VAL A 145 15.01 -11.45 0.03
C VAL A 145 16.26 -12.32 0.18
N PRO A 146 16.40 -13.42 -0.58
CA PRO A 146 17.60 -14.26 -0.52
C PRO A 146 18.80 -13.55 -1.16
N ARG A 147 19.46 -12.67 -0.41
CA ARG A 147 20.68 -11.98 -0.78
C ARG A 147 21.70 -12.01 0.34
N ALA A 148 22.98 -11.90 -0.01
CA ALA A 148 24.04 -11.78 0.99
C ALA A 148 23.89 -10.46 1.75
N PRO A 149 24.12 -10.44 3.09
CA PRO A 149 24.17 -9.19 3.83
C PRO A 149 25.24 -8.27 3.23
N PRO A 150 25.04 -6.94 3.27
CA PRO A 150 26.04 -6.02 2.76
C PRO A 150 27.31 -6.07 3.62
N ALA A 151 28.43 -5.67 3.06
CA ALA A 151 29.66 -5.55 3.83
C ALA A 151 29.46 -4.51 4.94
N ALA A 152 30.15 -4.67 6.07
CA ALA A 152 30.07 -3.72 7.18
C ALA A 152 30.49 -2.29 6.78
N SER A 153 31.23 -2.12 5.68
CA SER A 153 31.59 -0.82 5.10
C SER A 153 30.43 -0.11 4.39
N ASP A 154 29.35 -0.82 4.10
CA ASP A 154 28.24 -0.36 3.25
C ASP A 154 26.96 -0.10 4.07
N LEU A 155 27.03 -0.27 5.40
CA LEU A 155 25.97 -0.01 6.38
C LEU A 155 26.09 1.41 6.95
#